data_AF-A0A2G9HFA6-F1
#
_entry.id   AF-A0A2G9HFA6-F1
#
_cell.length_a   1.000
_cell.length_b   1.000
_cell.length_c   1.000
_cell.angle_alpha   90.00
_cell.angle_beta   90.00
_cell.angle_gamma   90.00
#
_symmetry.space_group_name_H-M   'P 1'
#
loop_
_entity.id
_entity.type
_entity.pdbx_description
1 polymer ?
#
loop_
_entity_poly.entity_id
_entity_poly.type
_entity_poly.pdbx_seq_one_letter_code
_entity_poly.pdbx_strand_id
1 'polypeptide(L)'
;MAAVAAQQPVSAQIVGNAFVEQYYHILHHSPRQAYRFYHDISKLGRPEEDGSMGITTTMDAIDKKIVSLNYEDFRAEIKSMDAQESFNGGVQVLVTGNLTGKDNTVRNFVQAFFLAPQDRGYFVLNDMFRYVDTVAPNPALVSDTVIPTAAAEPGNAYIFVPLVFCTF
;
A
#
# COMPACT_ATOMS: atom_id res chain seq x y z
N MET A 1 12.84 -44.80 -0.04
CA MET A 1 12.59 -43.40 0.39
C MET A 1 11.73 -42.75 -0.69
N ALA A 2 10.51 -42.33 -0.35
CA ALA A 2 9.67 -41.58 -1.27
C ALA A 2 10.22 -40.15 -1.36
N ALA A 3 10.42 -39.66 -2.58
CA ALA A 3 10.75 -38.26 -2.79
C ALA A 3 9.59 -37.41 -2.26
N VAL A 4 9.85 -36.59 -1.25
CA VAL A 4 8.93 -35.55 -0.82
C VAL A 4 8.79 -34.60 -2.01
N ALA A 5 7.64 -34.59 -2.67
CA ALA A 5 7.36 -33.65 -3.73
C ALA A 5 7.53 -32.24 -3.16
N ALA A 6 8.49 -31.48 -3.67
CA ALA A 6 8.62 -30.07 -3.35
C ALA A 6 7.29 -29.40 -3.75
N GLN A 7 6.55 -28.89 -2.78
CA GLN A 7 5.40 -28.04 -3.06
C GLN A 7 5.89 -26.88 -3.91
N GLN A 8 5.29 -26.69 -5.09
CA GLN A 8 5.61 -25.53 -5.90
C GLN A 8 5.33 -24.28 -5.08
N PRO A 9 6.24 -23.30 -5.07
CA PRO A 9 6.00 -22.04 -4.38
C PRO A 9 4.74 -21.40 -4.94
N VAL A 10 3.80 -21.04 -4.05
CA VAL A 10 2.59 -20.30 -4.41
C VAL A 10 3.04 -18.96 -5.01
N SER A 11 2.53 -18.61 -6.20
CA SER A 11 2.96 -17.37 -6.87
C SER A 11 2.58 -16.13 -6.07
N ALA A 12 3.36 -15.06 -6.19
CA ALA A 12 3.05 -13.79 -5.54
C ALA A 12 1.63 -13.30 -5.86
N GLN A 13 1.14 -13.51 -7.07
CA GLN A 13 -0.21 -13.13 -7.47
C GLN A 13 -1.31 -13.89 -6.70
N ILE A 14 -1.13 -15.19 -6.46
CA ILE A 14 -2.09 -15.97 -5.66
C ILE A 14 -2.07 -15.50 -4.20
N VAL A 15 -0.87 -15.27 -3.64
CA VAL A 15 -0.72 -14.74 -2.28
C VAL A 15 -1.37 -13.37 -2.14
N GLY A 16 -1.10 -12.45 -3.08
CA GLY A 16 -1.66 -11.10 -3.10
C GLY A 16 -3.18 -11.09 -3.21
N ASN A 17 -3.75 -11.94 -4.09
CA ASN A 17 -5.20 -12.07 -4.26
C ASN A 17 -5.87 -12.51 -2.95
N ALA A 18 -5.38 -13.60 -2.36
CA ALA A 18 -5.92 -14.13 -1.11
C ALA A 18 -5.78 -13.13 0.03
N PHE A 19 -4.63 -12.46 0.13
CA PHE A 19 -4.38 -11.42 1.13
C PHE A 19 -5.36 -10.27 1.00
N VAL A 20 -5.54 -9.69 -0.20
CA VAL A 20 -6.42 -8.53 -0.40
C VAL A 20 -7.88 -8.87 -0.12
N GLU A 21 -8.36 -10.02 -0.59
CA GLU A 21 -9.71 -10.49 -0.29
C GLU A 21 -9.94 -10.59 1.23
N GLN A 22 -9.03 -11.26 1.93
CA GLN A 22 -9.15 -11.45 3.38
C GLN A 22 -8.98 -10.14 4.16
N TYR A 23 -8.03 -9.29 3.75
CA TYR A 23 -7.70 -8.04 4.43
C TYR A 23 -8.89 -7.08 4.41
N TYR A 24 -9.46 -6.77 3.24
CA TYR A 24 -10.61 -5.87 3.16
C TYR A 24 -11.89 -6.49 3.72
N HIS A 25 -12.05 -7.82 3.63
CA HIS A 25 -13.16 -8.50 4.30
C HIS A 25 -13.11 -8.27 5.82
N ILE A 26 -11.96 -8.54 6.46
CA ILE A 26 -11.77 -8.33 7.90
C ILE A 26 -11.84 -6.86 8.26
N LEU A 27 -11.24 -5.97 7.47
CA LEU A 27 -11.23 -4.54 7.74
C LEU A 27 -12.64 -3.96 7.82
N HIS A 28 -13.58 -4.45 7.00
CA HIS A 28 -14.97 -3.99 7.00
C HIS A 28 -15.86 -4.70 8.03
N HIS A 29 -15.70 -6.01 8.22
CA HIS A 29 -16.64 -6.80 9.05
C HIS A 29 -16.13 -7.04 10.47
N SER A 30 -14.84 -6.84 10.72
CA SER A 30 -14.18 -7.15 12.00
C SER A 30 -12.87 -6.36 12.15
N PRO A 31 -12.87 -5.02 12.09
CA PRO A 31 -11.64 -4.21 12.11
C PRO A 31 -10.78 -4.43 13.35
N ARG A 32 -11.40 -4.80 14.49
CA ARG A 32 -10.70 -5.21 15.73
C ARG A 32 -9.89 -6.49 15.59
N GLN A 33 -9.97 -7.19 14.46
CA GLN A 33 -9.14 -8.36 14.15
C GLN A 33 -8.06 -8.04 13.12
N ALA A 34 -8.11 -6.88 12.47
CA ALA A 34 -7.18 -6.52 11.40
C ALA A 34 -5.74 -6.38 11.92
N TYR A 35 -5.53 -6.01 13.19
CA TYR A 35 -4.19 -5.95 13.78
C TYR A 35 -3.45 -7.29 13.73
N ARG A 36 -4.16 -8.43 13.61
CA ARG A 36 -3.58 -9.78 13.53
C ARG A 36 -2.82 -10.04 12.24
N PHE A 37 -2.96 -9.19 11.23
CA PHE A 37 -2.11 -9.22 10.03
C PHE A 37 -0.72 -8.66 10.28
N TYR A 38 -0.49 -7.96 11.39
CA TYR A 38 0.73 -7.21 11.67
C TYR A 38 1.51 -7.83 12.83
N HIS A 39 2.80 -7.49 12.91
CA HIS A 39 3.68 -7.77 14.04
C HIS A 39 4.19 -6.45 14.63
N ASP A 40 4.91 -6.52 15.76
CA ASP A 40 5.38 -5.29 16.42
C ASP A 40 6.35 -4.46 15.57
N ILE A 41 7.08 -5.12 14.67
CA ILE A 41 8.02 -4.50 13.73
C ILE A 41 7.33 -3.86 12.51
N SER A 42 6.01 -4.06 12.36
CA SER A 42 5.24 -3.54 11.23
C SER A 42 5.10 -2.03 11.27
N LYS A 43 4.91 -1.44 10.08
CA LYS A 43 4.67 -0.01 9.90
C LYS A 43 3.38 0.22 9.13
N LEU A 44 2.44 0.92 9.77
CA LEU A 44 1.17 1.35 9.20
C LEU A 44 1.25 2.85 8.84
N GLY A 45 1.32 3.13 7.54
CA GLY A 45 1.31 4.45 6.94
C GLY A 45 -0.11 4.90 6.60
N ARG A 46 -0.57 6.01 7.18
CA ARG A 46 -1.89 6.62 6.90
C ARG A 46 -1.74 8.13 6.71
N PRO A 47 -2.57 8.76 5.86
CA PRO A 47 -2.60 10.21 5.76
C PRO A 47 -3.13 10.82 7.07
N GLU A 48 -2.48 11.87 7.55
CA GLU A 48 -2.94 12.68 8.68
C GLU A 48 -3.68 13.93 8.18
N GLU A 49 -4.31 14.68 9.09
CA GLU A 49 -5.14 15.86 8.75
C GLU A 49 -4.36 16.96 8.02
N ASP A 50 -3.05 17.08 8.27
CA ASP A 50 -2.15 18.03 7.62
C ASP A 50 -1.65 17.57 6.24
N GLY A 51 -2.10 16.40 5.77
CA GLY A 51 -1.70 15.79 4.51
C GLY A 51 -0.35 15.05 4.56
N SER A 52 0.34 15.06 5.71
CA SER A 52 1.54 14.26 5.92
C SER A 52 1.21 12.76 6.05
N MET A 53 2.23 11.93 5.90
CA MET A 53 2.11 10.48 6.12
C MET A 53 2.52 10.15 7.56
N GLY A 54 1.55 9.84 8.40
CA GLY A 54 1.80 9.31 9.74
C GLY A 54 2.23 7.85 9.66
N ILE A 55 3.19 7.47 10.51
CA ILE A 55 3.66 6.08 10.63
C ILE A 55 3.34 5.59 12.05
N THR A 56 2.52 4.54 12.13
CA THR A 56 2.20 3.85 13.38
C THR A 56 2.92 2.50 13.42
N THR A 57 3.52 2.16 14.57
CA THR A 57 4.28 0.91 14.79
C THR A 57 3.83 0.23 16.08
N THR A 58 4.17 -1.04 16.27
CA THR A 58 3.64 -1.95 17.32
C THR A 58 2.20 -2.39 17.04
N MET A 59 1.88 -3.65 17.37
CA MET A 59 0.55 -4.20 17.10
C MET A 59 -0.55 -3.46 17.87
N ASP A 60 -0.29 -3.08 19.13
CA ASP A 60 -1.26 -2.36 19.97
C ASP A 60 -1.60 -0.97 19.42
N ALA A 61 -0.59 -0.20 18.98
CA ALA A 61 -0.86 1.11 18.39
C ALA A 61 -1.52 1.00 17.01
N ILE A 62 -1.16 -0.03 16.22
CA ILE A 62 -1.79 -0.33 14.93
C ILE A 62 -3.28 -0.68 15.13
N ASP A 63 -3.63 -1.50 16.13
CA ASP A 63 -5.03 -1.81 16.45
C ASP A 63 -5.83 -0.54 16.77
N LYS A 64 -5.30 0.29 17.67
CA LYS A 64 -5.91 1.58 18.04
C LYS A 64 -6.08 2.50 16.83
N LYS A 65 -5.07 2.61 15.96
CA LYS A 65 -5.15 3.44 14.75
C LYS A 65 -6.20 2.89 13.78
N ILE A 66 -6.23 1.58 13.51
CA ILE A 66 -7.23 0.98 12.62
C ILE A 66 -8.65 1.22 13.12
N VAL A 67 -8.90 1.03 14.43
CA VAL A 67 -10.21 1.32 15.03
C VAL A 67 -10.56 2.80 14.89
N SER A 68 -9.62 3.72 15.10
CA SER A 68 -9.87 5.16 14.99
C SER A 68 -10.25 5.64 13.58
N LEU A 69 -9.88 4.87 12.55
CA LEU A 69 -10.16 5.19 11.14
C LEU A 69 -11.60 4.84 10.72
N ASN A 70 -12.35 4.11 11.56
CA ASN A 70 -13.75 3.76 11.35
C ASN A 70 -14.04 3.16 9.96
N TYR A 71 -13.24 2.18 9.51
CA TYR A 71 -13.44 1.54 8.21
C TYR A 71 -14.79 0.86 8.00
N GLU A 72 -15.54 0.57 9.08
CA GLU A 72 -16.92 0.07 9.03
C GLU A 72 -17.89 1.07 8.37
N ASP A 73 -17.55 2.36 8.38
CA ASP A 73 -18.36 3.43 7.79
C ASP A 73 -18.10 3.67 6.30
N PHE A 74 -17.15 2.93 5.72
CA PHE A 74 -16.79 3.03 4.32
C PHE A 74 -17.08 1.71 3.60
N ARG A 75 -17.42 1.80 2.31
CA ARG A 75 -17.41 0.66 1.39
C ARG A 75 -16.15 0.74 0.53
N ALA A 76 -15.25 -0.23 0.66
CA ALA A 76 -14.13 -0.36 -0.28
C ALA A 76 -14.55 -1.10 -1.54
N GLU A 77 -14.10 -0.59 -2.68
CA GLU A 77 -14.20 -1.25 -3.97
C GLU A 77 -12.81 -1.33 -4.59
N ILE A 78 -12.31 -2.54 -4.74
CA ILE A 78 -10.99 -2.81 -5.31
C ILE A 78 -11.10 -2.77 -6.83
N LYS A 79 -10.30 -1.91 -7.47
CA LYS A 79 -10.25 -1.75 -8.93
C LYS A 79 -9.19 -2.64 -9.56
N SER A 80 -8.01 -2.67 -8.96
CA SER A 80 -6.92 -3.54 -9.41
C SER A 80 -6.05 -3.96 -8.23
N MET A 81 -5.38 -5.10 -8.40
CA MET A 81 -4.33 -5.54 -7.51
C MET A 81 -3.26 -6.28 -8.30
N ASP A 82 -2.02 -5.86 -8.11
CA ASP A 82 -0.83 -6.46 -8.69
C ASP A 82 0.10 -6.93 -7.58
N ALA A 83 0.76 -8.07 -7.77
CA ALA A 83 1.73 -8.57 -6.81
C ALA A 83 3.00 -9.09 -7.49
N GLN A 84 4.13 -8.93 -6.79
CA GLN A 84 5.45 -9.39 -7.24
C GLN A 84 6.21 -10.02 -6.08
N GLU A 85 6.98 -11.06 -6.38
CA GLU A 85 7.98 -11.58 -5.47
C GLU A 85 9.00 -10.47 -5.14
N SER A 86 9.46 -10.46 -3.90
CA SER A 86 10.35 -9.41 -3.39
C SER A 86 11.41 -10.00 -2.46
N PHE A 87 12.16 -9.13 -1.79
CA PHE A 87 13.32 -9.49 -0.98
C PHE A 87 12.97 -10.56 0.07
N ASN A 88 13.89 -11.52 0.24
CA ASN A 88 13.81 -12.59 1.24
C ASN A 88 12.50 -13.40 1.21
N GLY A 89 11.95 -13.65 0.02
CA GLY A 89 10.69 -14.40 -0.14
C GLY A 89 9.44 -13.62 0.23
N GLY A 90 9.56 -12.30 0.45
CA GLY A 90 8.42 -11.41 0.64
C GLY A 90 7.62 -11.19 -0.64
N VAL A 91 6.44 -10.59 -0.50
CA VAL A 91 5.55 -10.25 -1.62
C VAL A 91 5.20 -8.77 -1.54
N GLN A 92 5.51 -8.03 -2.59
CA GLN A 92 5.02 -6.67 -2.76
C GLN A 92 3.62 -6.73 -3.37
N VAL A 93 2.66 -6.05 -2.77
CA VAL A 93 1.28 -5.95 -3.25
C VAL A 93 0.96 -4.48 -3.48
N LEU A 94 0.38 -4.15 -4.63
CA LEU A 94 -0.13 -2.82 -4.95
C LEU A 94 -1.62 -2.93 -5.24
N VAL A 95 -2.42 -2.12 -4.54
CA VAL A 95 -3.87 -2.11 -4.64
C VAL A 95 -4.33 -0.72 -5.07
N THR A 96 -5.23 -0.68 -6.04
CA THR A 96 -5.97 0.54 -6.38
C THR A 96 -7.45 0.30 -6.14
N GLY A 97 -8.15 1.33 -5.68
CA GLY A 97 -9.57 1.21 -5.37
C GLY A 97 -10.23 2.54 -5.08
N ASN A 98 -11.44 2.47 -4.56
CA ASN A 98 -12.12 3.62 -3.97
C ASN A 98 -12.76 3.26 -2.63
N LEU A 99 -12.87 4.25 -1.74
CA LEU A 99 -13.68 4.20 -0.54
C LEU A 99 -14.90 5.11 -0.73
N THR A 100 -16.09 4.55 -0.53
CA THR A 100 -17.35 5.31 -0.53
C THR A 100 -17.82 5.50 0.91
N GLY A 101 -17.96 6.74 1.36
CA GLY A 101 -18.50 7.07 2.68
C GLY A 101 -20.03 7.01 2.74
N LYS A 102 -20.62 7.11 3.94
CA LYS A 102 -22.08 7.15 4.16
C LYS A 102 -22.78 8.31 3.45
N ASP A 103 -22.05 9.39 3.19
CA ASP A 103 -22.49 10.56 2.44
C ASP A 103 -22.47 10.37 0.91
N ASN A 104 -22.11 9.16 0.44
CA ASN A 104 -21.83 8.83 -0.96
C ASN A 104 -20.62 9.57 -1.56
N THR A 105 -19.76 10.16 -0.73
CA THR A 105 -18.49 10.71 -1.20
C THR A 105 -17.56 9.56 -1.55
N VAL A 106 -17.09 9.53 -2.80
CA VAL A 106 -16.16 8.52 -3.31
C VAL A 106 -14.75 9.12 -3.34
N ARG A 107 -13.78 8.45 -2.70
CA ARG A 107 -12.37 8.81 -2.77
C ARG A 107 -11.55 7.66 -3.33
N ASN A 108 -10.81 7.90 -4.41
CA ASN A 108 -9.87 6.91 -4.91
C ASN A 108 -8.69 6.76 -3.94
N PHE A 109 -8.12 5.57 -3.88
CA PHE A 109 -6.94 5.30 -3.09
C PHE A 109 -5.96 4.40 -3.82
N VAL A 110 -4.71 4.48 -3.38
CA VAL A 110 -3.67 3.51 -3.66
C VAL A 110 -3.13 3.02 -2.33
N GLN A 111 -2.97 1.71 -2.20
CA GLN A 111 -2.41 1.07 -1.02
C GLN A 111 -1.33 0.08 -1.42
N ALA A 112 -0.15 0.21 -0.82
CA ALA A 112 0.98 -0.69 -1.07
C ALA A 112 1.28 -1.48 0.21
N PHE A 113 1.40 -2.80 0.06
CA PHE A 113 1.78 -3.69 1.15
C PHE A 113 3.08 -4.41 0.83
N PHE A 114 3.93 -4.58 1.85
CA PHE A 114 4.99 -5.58 1.81
C PHE A 114 4.64 -6.69 2.79
N LEU A 115 4.43 -7.89 2.26
CA LEU A 115 4.16 -9.10 3.00
C LEU A 115 5.49 -9.82 3.27
N ALA A 116 5.86 -9.95 4.54
CA ALA A 116 7.06 -10.69 4.94
C ALA A 116 6.69 -12.13 5.32
N PRO A 117 7.52 -13.13 4.98
CA PRO A 117 7.26 -14.51 5.34
C PRO A 117 7.38 -14.74 6.85
N GLN A 118 6.64 -15.71 7.36
CA GLN A 118 6.71 -16.24 8.73
C GLN A 118 6.52 -17.76 8.73
N ASP A 119 6.65 -18.43 9.88
CA ASP A 119 6.55 -19.90 10.01
C ASP A 119 5.36 -20.50 9.24
N ARG A 120 4.22 -19.81 9.23
CA ARG A 120 3.03 -20.19 8.44
C ARG A 120 2.44 -18.96 7.76
N GLY A 121 2.74 -18.81 6.47
CA GLY A 121 2.20 -17.76 5.62
C GLY A 121 2.99 -16.46 5.74
N TYR A 122 2.26 -15.33 5.78
CA TYR A 122 2.82 -13.99 5.71
C TYR A 122 2.22 -13.08 6.77
N PHE A 123 2.96 -12.05 7.15
CA PHE A 123 2.45 -10.90 7.89
C PHE A 123 2.77 -9.60 7.12
N VAL A 124 2.02 -8.56 7.41
CA VAL A 124 2.19 -7.23 6.81
C VAL A 124 3.31 -6.51 7.54
N LEU A 125 4.47 -6.33 6.91
CA LEU A 125 5.57 -5.55 7.48
C LEU A 125 5.40 -4.06 7.16
N ASN A 126 4.94 -3.73 5.96
CA ASN A 126 4.66 -2.37 5.54
C ASN A 126 3.27 -2.29 4.94
N ASP A 127 2.52 -1.26 5.30
CA ASP A 127 1.22 -0.90 4.74
C ASP A 127 1.22 0.62 4.54
N MET A 128 1.20 1.08 3.29
CA MET A 128 1.17 2.51 2.96
C MET A 128 -0.11 2.82 2.19
N PHE A 129 -0.97 3.65 2.76
CA PHE A 129 -2.23 4.05 2.14
C PHE A 129 -2.21 5.54 1.79
N ARG A 130 -2.62 5.90 0.57
CA ARG A 130 -2.79 7.28 0.11
C ARG A 130 -4.15 7.42 -0.57
N TYR A 131 -4.86 8.51 -0.24
CA TYR A 131 -5.92 8.99 -1.12
C TYR A 131 -5.29 9.59 -2.37
N VAL A 132 -5.97 9.42 -3.50
CA VAL A 132 -5.59 10.04 -4.77
C VAL A 132 -6.72 10.96 -5.19
N ASP A 133 -6.42 12.25 -5.26
CA ASP A 133 -7.36 13.23 -5.76
C ASP A 133 -7.70 12.92 -7.22
N THR A 134 -8.98 12.98 -7.56
CA THR A 134 -9.37 13.12 -8.96
C THR A 134 -8.96 14.52 -9.39
N VAL A 135 -7.79 14.64 -10.01
CA VAL A 135 -7.39 15.86 -10.69
C VAL A 135 -8.47 16.15 -11.72
N ALA A 136 -9.23 17.24 -11.54
CA ALA A 136 -10.07 17.75 -12.61
C ALA A 136 -9.17 17.92 -13.84
N PRO A 137 -9.58 17.46 -15.05
CA PRO A 137 -8.72 17.54 -16.23
C PRO A 137 -8.20 18.97 -16.36
N ASN A 138 -6.88 19.14 -16.31
CA ASN A 138 -6.27 20.46 -16.39
C ASN A 138 -6.61 21.04 -17.77
N PRO A 139 -7.43 22.09 -17.88
CA PRO A 139 -7.78 22.67 -19.17
C PRO A 139 -6.54 23.26 -19.88
N ALA A 140 -5.41 23.43 -19.20
CA ALA A 140 -4.16 23.93 -19.77
C ALA A 140 -3.29 22.89 -20.50
N LEU A 141 -3.67 21.60 -20.53
CA LEU A 141 -2.90 20.57 -21.25
C LEU A 141 -3.44 20.21 -22.65
N VAL A 142 -4.44 20.94 -23.16
CA VAL A 142 -4.71 20.99 -24.61
C VAL A 142 -3.89 22.11 -25.23
N SER A 143 -2.63 21.84 -25.52
CA SER A 143 -1.83 22.67 -26.42
C SER A 143 -0.81 21.80 -27.13
N ASP A 144 -1.11 21.49 -28.39
CA ASP A 144 -0.12 21.03 -29.37
C ASP A 144 0.94 22.12 -29.52
N THR A 145 2.12 21.99 -28.90
CA THR A 145 3.30 22.68 -29.44
C THR A 145 4.63 22.02 -29.05
N VAL A 146 5.43 21.89 -30.12
CA VAL A 146 6.84 21.51 -30.26
C VAL A 146 7.75 22.10 -29.18
N ILE A 147 8.68 21.27 -28.69
CA ILE A 147 9.76 21.62 -27.75
C ILE A 147 10.79 22.53 -28.43
N PRO A 148 11.21 23.63 -27.78
CA PRO A 148 12.58 24.12 -27.92
C PRO A 148 13.38 24.06 -26.61
N THR A 149 14.66 23.80 -26.81
CA THR A 149 15.72 23.40 -25.88
C THR A 149 16.24 24.50 -24.94
N ALA A 150 16.60 24.05 -23.71
CA ALA A 150 17.62 24.50 -22.75
C ALA A 150 17.58 25.90 -22.09
N ALA A 151 17.73 25.92 -20.75
CA ALA A 151 18.88 26.47 -20.01
C ALA A 151 18.72 26.24 -18.48
N ALA A 152 19.83 26.26 -17.73
CA ALA A 152 20.02 25.68 -16.39
C ALA A 152 20.02 26.67 -15.20
N GLU A 153 19.60 26.17 -14.01
CA GLU A 153 20.04 26.39 -12.60
C GLU A 153 19.95 27.83 -11.97
N PRO A 154 19.96 28.02 -10.61
CA PRO A 154 20.26 27.07 -9.53
C PRO A 154 19.34 27.09 -8.27
N GLY A 155 19.48 26.03 -7.46
CA GLY A 155 19.57 26.16 -6.00
C GLY A 155 18.34 25.76 -5.17
N ASN A 156 18.29 24.51 -4.72
CA ASN A 156 17.75 24.20 -3.38
C ASN A 156 18.39 22.92 -2.82
N ALA A 157 18.85 23.02 -1.58
CA ALA A 157 19.57 21.98 -0.87
C ALA A 157 18.66 20.80 -0.55
N TYR A 158 18.77 19.72 -1.33
CA TYR A 158 18.25 18.43 -0.94
C TYR A 158 19.26 17.76 -0.01
N ILE A 159 18.79 17.26 1.14
CA ILE A 159 19.53 16.29 1.95
C ILE A 159 19.67 15.05 1.07
N PHE A 160 20.86 14.87 0.49
CA PHE A 160 21.23 13.70 -0.26
C PHE A 160 21.45 12.57 0.74
N VAL A 161 20.46 11.68 0.91
CA VAL A 161 20.75 10.33 1.39
C VAL A 161 21.31 9.62 0.15
N PRO A 162 22.61 9.30 0.08
CA PRO A 162 23.13 8.55 -1.05
C PRO A 162 22.47 7.17 -1.03
N LEU A 163 21.42 6.98 -1.83
CA LEU A 163 21.10 5.67 -2.36
C LEU A 163 22.28 5.32 -3.26
N VAL A 164 23.22 4.54 -2.72
CA VAL A 164 24.19 3.82 -3.56
C VAL A 164 23.37 2.79 -4.32
N PHE A 165 22.78 3.21 -5.44
CA PHE A 165 22.36 2.28 -6.46
C PHE A 165 23.66 1.65 -6.98
N CYS A 166 23.84 0.35 -6.78
CA CYS A 166 24.89 -0.38 -7.45
C CYS A 166 24.73 -0.15 -8.96
N THR A 167 25.66 0.62 -9.54
CA THR A 167 25.87 0.62 -10.99
C THR A 167 26.33 -0.77 -11.40
N PHE A 168 25.60 -1.38 -12.33
CA PHE A 168 26.04 -2.60 -13.02
C PHE A 168 27.26 -2.31 -13.90
#